data_AF-A0A2A2IJN3-F1
#
_entry.id   AF-A0A2A2IJN3-F1
#
_cell.length_a   1.000
_cell.length_b   1.000
_cell.length_c   1.000
_cell.angle_alpha   90.00
_cell.angle_beta   90.00
_cell.angle_gamma   90.00
#
_symmetry.space_group_name_H-M   'P 1'
#
loop_
_entity.id
_entity.type
_entity.pdbx_description
1 polymer ?
#
loop_
_entity_poly.entity_id
_entity_poly.type
_entity_poly.pdbx_seq_one_letter_code
_entity_poly.pdbx_strand_id
1 'polypeptide(L)'
;MLNESKDYTNQKSQAVLNESKDYTNQKSQAVLNESKDYTNNQVAIEKAERVATDEEHDRQIGVINAQIGAVSETDLGLTNGEKTLVGGINANSAAIAQNRQDINNLNHRVDNLDSRIDKVGAGAAALAALHPLDFDPDAKWDFAAGYGNYNGENAVAVGTFYRPNEDTMFSVGGTFGNGENMINAGVSLKIGAGSSHVTTSRTAMAKEIKSMRDIVAKQDAQIQKLTAMVNALVGVQTETDTTTMFPDVPENHWAYEAVAAMAKSGLVKGYPDGEFKGDRNMTRYEFAQIVYNAIQAGAEVDARLVEEFKPELEYFHIATVAKDKDGNPTIERVRAN
;
A
#
# COMPACT_ATOMS: atom_id res chain seq x y z
N MET A 1 113.09 -66.46 -74.36
CA MET A 1 112.80 -67.60 -73.45
C MET A 1 112.79 -67.22 -71.96
N LEU A 2 113.52 -66.20 -71.46
CA LEU A 2 113.51 -65.86 -70.01
C LEU A 2 112.36 -64.95 -69.54
N ASN A 3 111.68 -64.21 -70.44
CA ASN A 3 110.64 -63.25 -70.06
C ASN A 3 109.25 -63.89 -69.90
N GLU A 4 108.89 -64.87 -70.73
CA GLU A 4 107.58 -65.53 -70.72
C GLU A 4 107.37 -66.43 -69.48
N SER A 5 108.45 -66.99 -68.91
CA SER A 5 108.37 -67.81 -67.69
C SER A 5 108.07 -66.99 -66.43
N LYS A 6 108.50 -65.72 -66.39
CA LYS A 6 108.20 -64.81 -65.26
C LYS A 6 106.75 -64.34 -65.28
N ASP A 7 106.21 -64.04 -66.46
CA ASP A 7 104.80 -63.65 -66.62
C ASP A 7 103.84 -64.78 -66.23
N TYR A 8 104.11 -66.02 -66.67
CA TYR A 8 103.28 -67.17 -66.32
C TYR A 8 103.25 -67.44 -64.80
N THR A 9 104.40 -67.29 -64.14
CA THR A 9 104.52 -67.47 -62.69
C THR A 9 103.75 -66.38 -61.94
N ASN A 10 103.84 -65.13 -62.38
CA ASN A 10 103.15 -64.01 -61.76
C ASN A 10 101.62 -64.11 -61.91
N GLN A 11 101.14 -64.50 -63.11
CA GLN A 11 99.72 -64.69 -63.38
C GLN A 11 99.11 -65.79 -62.51
N LYS A 12 99.84 -66.90 -62.33
CA LYS A 12 99.39 -68.02 -61.49
C LYS A 12 99.39 -67.64 -60.00
N SER A 13 100.38 -66.90 -59.53
CA SER A 13 100.39 -66.35 -58.17
C SER A 13 99.22 -65.38 -57.93
N GLN A 14 98.89 -64.53 -58.90
CA GLN A 14 97.78 -63.59 -58.78
C GLN A 14 96.42 -64.30 -58.77
N ALA A 15 96.27 -65.38 -59.55
CA ALA A 15 95.06 -66.20 -59.55
C ALA A 15 94.83 -66.88 -58.18
N VAL A 16 95.88 -67.50 -57.62
CA VAL A 16 95.81 -68.12 -56.28
C VAL A 16 95.48 -67.09 -55.20
N LEU A 17 96.03 -65.87 -55.31
CA LEU A 17 95.76 -64.80 -54.36
C LEU A 17 94.32 -64.29 -54.43
N ASN A 18 93.72 -64.26 -55.62
CA ASN A 18 92.32 -63.89 -55.80
C ASN A 18 91.37 -64.98 -55.30
N GLU A 19 91.62 -66.25 -55.62
CA GLU A 19 90.85 -67.38 -55.08
C GLU A 19 90.88 -67.42 -53.55
N SER A 20 92.04 -67.15 -52.94
CA SER A 20 92.15 -67.06 -51.49
C SER A 20 91.31 -65.92 -50.90
N LYS A 21 91.25 -64.76 -51.56
CA LYS A 21 90.44 -63.62 -51.10
C LYS A 21 88.96 -63.93 -51.19
N ASP A 22 88.53 -64.57 -52.28
CA ASP A 22 87.14 -64.97 -52.48
C ASP A 22 86.71 -66.01 -51.44
N TYR A 23 87.57 -66.99 -51.15
CA TYR A 23 87.33 -67.96 -50.08
C TYR A 23 87.21 -67.29 -48.71
N THR A 24 88.11 -66.36 -48.38
CA THR A 24 88.05 -65.61 -47.10
C THR A 24 86.77 -64.78 -47.02
N ASN A 25 86.39 -64.07 -48.07
CA ASN A 25 85.18 -63.26 -48.10
C ASN A 25 83.91 -64.11 -47.94
N GLN A 26 83.81 -65.24 -48.63
CA GLN A 26 82.68 -66.16 -48.47
C GLN A 26 82.58 -66.69 -47.04
N LYS A 27 83.71 -67.08 -46.44
CA LYS A 27 83.74 -67.57 -45.06
C LYS A 27 83.37 -66.48 -44.06
N SER A 28 83.87 -65.26 -44.24
CA SER A 28 83.48 -64.10 -43.42
C SER A 28 82.00 -63.78 -43.54
N GLN A 29 81.42 -63.85 -44.74
CA GLN A 29 80.00 -63.60 -44.96
C GLN A 29 79.11 -64.69 -44.33
N ALA A 30 79.54 -65.96 -44.37
CA ALA A 30 78.84 -67.06 -43.71
C ALA A 30 78.81 -66.88 -42.19
N VAL A 31 79.96 -66.55 -41.58
CA VAL A 31 80.05 -66.26 -40.13
C VAL A 31 79.17 -65.06 -39.76
N LEU A 32 79.12 -64.03 -40.60
CA LEU A 32 78.32 -62.83 -40.35
C LEU A 32 76.81 -63.11 -40.44
N ASN A 33 76.40 -64.03 -41.32
CA ASN A 33 75.01 -64.46 -41.43
C ASN A 33 74.60 -65.31 -40.22
N GLU A 34 75.42 -66.29 -39.83
CA GLU A 34 75.18 -67.08 -38.60
C GLU A 34 75.06 -66.16 -37.38
N SER A 35 75.95 -65.17 -37.23
CA SER A 35 75.88 -64.22 -36.12
C SER A 35 74.56 -63.42 -36.09
N LYS A 36 74.00 -63.05 -37.25
CA LYS A 36 72.71 -62.35 -37.32
C LYS A 36 71.55 -63.25 -36.90
N ASP A 37 71.58 -64.51 -37.30
CA ASP A 37 70.56 -65.49 -36.93
C ASP A 37 70.55 -65.73 -35.41
N TYR A 38 71.73 -65.82 -34.78
CA TYR A 38 71.84 -65.88 -33.33
C TYR A 38 71.24 -64.65 -32.63
N THR A 39 71.54 -63.43 -33.11
CA THR A 39 70.98 -62.20 -32.54
C THR A 39 69.45 -62.14 -32.70
N ASN A 40 68.94 -62.51 -33.87
CA ASN A 40 67.50 -62.54 -34.12
C ASN A 40 66.78 -63.54 -33.21
N ASN A 41 67.37 -64.73 -33.00
CA ASN A 41 66.82 -65.73 -32.09
C ASN A 41 66.84 -65.26 -30.63
N GLN A 42 67.91 -64.59 -30.18
CA GLN A 42 67.97 -64.00 -28.83
C GLN A 42 66.84 -62.98 -28.60
N VAL A 43 66.63 -62.06 -29.55
CA VAL A 43 65.54 -61.06 -29.47
C VAL A 43 64.16 -61.73 -29.47
N ALA A 44 63.98 -62.80 -30.23
CA ALA A 44 62.73 -63.55 -30.25
C ALA A 44 62.45 -64.25 -28.91
N ILE A 45 63.49 -64.80 -28.27
CA ILE A 45 63.40 -65.42 -26.94
C ILE A 45 63.05 -64.37 -25.88
N GLU A 46 63.75 -63.25 -25.83
CA GLU A 46 63.44 -62.16 -24.87
C GLU A 46 62.00 -61.64 -25.04
N LYS A 47 61.52 -61.54 -26.27
CA LYS A 47 60.13 -61.14 -26.54
C LYS A 47 59.13 -62.19 -26.06
N ALA A 48 59.41 -63.47 -26.28
CA ALA A 48 58.56 -64.56 -25.83
C ALA A 48 58.51 -64.66 -24.30
N GLU A 49 59.65 -64.46 -23.62
CA GLU A 49 59.72 -64.41 -22.16
C GLU A 49 58.90 -63.27 -21.58
N ARG A 50 58.98 -62.06 -22.18
CA ARG A 50 58.15 -60.91 -21.77
C ARG A 50 56.65 -61.18 -21.94
N VAL A 51 56.25 -61.75 -23.08
CA VAL A 51 54.84 -62.10 -23.32
C VAL A 51 54.36 -63.13 -22.31
N ALA A 52 55.17 -64.13 -21.98
CA ALA A 52 54.82 -65.13 -20.97
C ALA A 52 54.65 -64.52 -19.56
N THR A 53 55.48 -63.53 -19.18
CA THR A 53 55.31 -62.82 -17.90
C THR A 53 54.07 -61.93 -17.87
N ASP A 54 53.75 -61.28 -18.98
CA ASP A 54 52.57 -60.41 -19.07
C ASP A 54 51.27 -61.23 -18.98
N GLU A 55 51.21 -62.38 -19.66
CA GLU A 55 50.07 -63.30 -19.56
C GLU A 55 49.85 -63.82 -18.13
N GLU A 56 50.94 -64.12 -17.40
CA GLU A 56 50.85 -64.56 -16.00
C GLU A 56 50.38 -63.42 -15.07
N HIS A 57 50.86 -62.19 -15.28
CA HIS A 57 50.39 -61.02 -14.53
C HIS A 57 48.89 -60.75 -14.78
N ASP A 58 48.44 -60.81 -16.04
CA ASP A 58 47.02 -60.63 -16.38
C ASP A 58 46.14 -61.71 -15.74
N ARG A 59 46.66 -62.95 -15.67
CA ARG A 59 45.99 -64.05 -14.96
C ARG A 59 45.84 -63.76 -13.47
N GLN A 60 46.90 -63.28 -12.83
CA GLN A 60 46.91 -62.94 -11.40
C GLN A 60 45.96 -61.77 -11.10
N ILE A 61 45.94 -60.74 -11.94
CA ILE A 61 44.98 -59.62 -11.84
C ILE A 61 43.54 -60.14 -11.96
N GLY A 62 43.28 -61.07 -12.88
CA GLY A 62 41.97 -61.72 -13.03
C GLY A 62 41.52 -62.46 -11.76
N VAL A 63 42.42 -63.18 -11.11
CA VAL A 63 42.13 -63.89 -9.84
C VAL A 63 41.82 -62.89 -8.71
N ILE A 64 42.60 -61.82 -8.59
CA ILE A 64 42.39 -60.78 -7.56
C ILE A 64 41.04 -60.09 -7.77
N ASN A 65 40.71 -59.72 -9.00
CA ASN A 65 39.45 -59.06 -9.31
C ASN A 65 38.23 -59.98 -9.04
N ALA A 66 38.36 -61.27 -9.31
CA ALA A 66 37.32 -62.25 -8.97
C ALA A 66 37.13 -62.41 -7.44
N GLN A 67 38.21 -62.37 -6.66
CA GLN A 67 38.14 -62.40 -5.20
C GLN A 67 37.49 -61.14 -4.63
N ILE A 68 37.83 -59.96 -5.15
CA ILE A 68 37.24 -58.68 -4.73
C ILE A 68 35.74 -58.63 -5.05
N GLY A 69 35.34 -59.10 -6.24
CA GLY A 69 33.95 -59.12 -6.67
C GLY A 69 33.04 -60.08 -5.89
N ALA A 70 33.61 -61.02 -5.14
CA ALA A 70 32.89 -62.01 -4.33
C ALA A 70 32.65 -61.59 -2.87
N VAL A 71 33.21 -60.47 -2.41
CA VAL A 71 33.06 -60.00 -1.01
C VAL A 71 31.68 -59.36 -0.83
N SER A 72 30.77 -60.07 -0.17
CA SER A 72 29.50 -59.54 0.35
C SER A 72 29.73 -58.94 1.75
N GLU A 73 28.86 -58.03 2.23
CA GLU A 73 28.95 -57.42 3.58
C GLU A 73 29.08 -58.44 4.73
N THR A 74 28.75 -59.71 4.49
CA THR A 74 28.93 -60.84 5.41
C THR A 74 30.39 -61.27 5.64
N ASP A 75 31.34 -60.86 4.79
CA ASP A 75 32.71 -61.43 4.75
C ASP A 75 33.78 -60.60 5.48
N LEU A 76 33.39 -59.52 6.19
CA LEU A 76 34.34 -58.66 6.90
C LEU A 76 34.80 -59.20 8.28
N GLY A 77 34.44 -60.44 8.66
CA GLY A 77 34.87 -61.04 9.93
C GLY A 77 34.40 -60.31 11.19
N LEU A 78 33.36 -59.47 11.10
CA LEU A 78 32.86 -58.65 12.21
C LEU A 78 32.33 -59.51 13.37
N THR A 79 32.71 -59.15 14.60
CA THR A 79 32.16 -59.71 15.84
C THR A 79 30.68 -59.39 16.00
N ASN A 80 29.96 -60.11 16.86
CA ASN A 80 28.53 -59.86 17.11
C ASN A 80 28.24 -58.44 17.63
N GLY A 81 29.15 -57.86 18.43
CA GLY A 81 29.06 -56.47 18.88
C GLY A 81 29.20 -55.47 17.74
N GLU A 82 30.17 -55.67 16.83
CA GLU A 82 30.37 -54.82 15.66
C GLU A 82 29.20 -54.89 14.68
N LYS A 83 28.64 -56.08 14.44
CA LYS A 83 27.42 -56.23 13.63
C LYS A 83 26.23 -55.47 14.22
N THR A 84 26.10 -55.46 15.55
CA THR A 84 25.05 -54.71 16.25
C THR A 84 25.24 -53.20 16.11
N LEU A 85 26.49 -52.72 16.21
CA LEU A 85 26.84 -51.31 16.00
C LEU A 85 26.58 -50.86 14.55
N VAL A 86 26.98 -51.65 13.56
CA VAL A 86 26.71 -51.37 12.13
C VAL A 86 25.22 -51.33 11.85
N GLY A 87 24.44 -52.28 12.39
CA GLY A 87 22.97 -52.26 12.29
C GLY A 87 22.36 -50.99 12.90
N GLY A 88 22.84 -50.56 14.07
CA GLY A 88 22.43 -49.31 14.70
C GLY A 88 22.81 -48.06 13.89
N ILE A 89 24.01 -48.03 13.29
CA ILE A 89 24.47 -46.95 12.40
C ILE A 89 23.58 -46.88 11.16
N ASN A 90 23.24 -48.01 10.54
CA ASN A 90 22.36 -48.07 9.38
C ASN A 90 20.95 -47.60 9.72
N ALA A 91 20.40 -48.01 10.87
CA ALA A 91 19.10 -47.55 11.35
C ALA A 91 19.09 -46.03 11.62
N ASN A 92 20.12 -45.51 12.28
CA ASN A 92 20.27 -44.08 12.52
C ASN A 92 20.45 -43.30 11.21
N SER A 93 21.21 -43.83 10.24
CA SER A 93 21.40 -43.22 8.93
C SER A 93 20.07 -43.13 8.16
N ALA A 94 19.26 -44.19 8.21
CA ALA A 94 17.91 -44.17 7.65
C ALA A 94 16.99 -43.16 8.35
N ALA A 95 17.04 -43.07 9.69
CA ALA A 95 16.28 -42.09 10.45
C ALA A 95 16.70 -40.64 10.12
N ILE A 96 18.00 -40.38 9.95
CA ILE A 96 18.52 -39.06 9.53
C ILE A 96 18.06 -38.71 8.11
N ALA A 97 18.08 -39.68 7.19
CA ALA A 97 17.57 -39.47 5.83
C ALA A 97 16.07 -39.12 5.86
N GLN A 98 15.28 -39.79 6.70
CA GLN A 98 13.87 -39.47 6.90
C GLN A 98 13.68 -38.08 7.49
N ASN A 99 14.40 -37.73 8.57
CA ASN A 99 14.35 -36.40 9.18
C ASN A 99 14.67 -35.30 8.16
N ARG A 100 15.64 -35.52 7.27
CA ARG A 100 15.97 -34.58 6.20
C ARG A 100 14.79 -34.36 5.24
N GLN A 101 14.07 -35.42 4.89
CA GLN A 101 12.85 -35.31 4.07
C GLN A 101 11.74 -34.55 4.82
N ASP A 102 11.55 -34.86 6.10
CA ASP A 102 10.55 -34.20 6.94
C ASP A 102 10.85 -32.70 7.09
N ILE A 103 12.12 -32.33 7.27
CA ILE A 103 12.57 -30.93 7.31
C ILE A 103 12.30 -30.22 5.98
N ASN A 104 12.57 -30.87 4.85
CA ASN A 104 12.25 -30.27 3.54
C ASN A 104 10.74 -30.05 3.37
N ASN A 105 9.91 -31.01 3.80
CA ASN A 105 8.47 -30.86 3.79
C ASN A 105 8.00 -29.72 4.73
N LEU A 106 8.64 -29.56 5.89
CA LEU A 106 8.38 -28.44 6.79
C LEU A 106 8.75 -27.10 6.15
N ASN A 107 9.91 -26.99 5.52
CA ASN A 107 10.32 -25.77 4.82
C ASN A 107 9.30 -25.34 3.77
N HIS A 108 8.82 -26.28 2.94
CA HIS A 108 7.76 -25.98 1.97
C HIS A 108 6.45 -25.51 2.61
N ARG A 109 6.07 -26.08 3.76
CA ARG A 109 4.88 -25.64 4.51
C ARG A 109 5.08 -24.25 5.12
N VAL A 110 6.30 -23.93 5.55
CA VAL A 110 6.67 -22.60 6.08
C VAL A 110 6.62 -21.56 4.96
N ASP A 111 7.19 -21.85 3.78
CA ASP A 111 7.13 -20.95 2.62
C ASP A 111 5.68 -20.68 2.19
N ASN A 112 4.84 -21.72 2.18
CA ASN A 112 3.41 -21.56 1.90
C ASN A 112 2.70 -20.73 2.98
N LEU A 113 3.09 -20.87 4.25
CA LEU A 113 2.53 -20.06 5.32
C LEU A 113 2.92 -18.59 5.17
N ASP A 114 4.17 -18.31 4.84
CA ASP A 114 4.69 -16.95 4.60
C ASP A 114 3.89 -16.25 3.49
N SER A 115 3.72 -16.92 2.34
CA SER A 115 2.91 -16.40 1.24
C SER A 115 1.44 -16.17 1.64
N ARG A 116 0.86 -17.04 2.47
CA ARG A 116 -0.51 -16.87 2.96
C ARG A 116 -0.63 -15.71 3.94
N ILE A 117 0.38 -15.49 4.78
CA ILE A 117 0.42 -14.35 5.71
C ILE A 117 0.43 -13.04 4.92
N ASP A 118 1.20 -12.95 3.85
CA ASP A 118 1.24 -11.74 3.02
C ASP A 118 -0.11 -11.42 2.40
N LYS A 119 -0.79 -12.44 1.87
CA LYS A 119 -2.15 -12.34 1.32
C LYS A 119 -3.17 -11.91 2.36
N VAL A 120 -3.14 -12.50 3.54
CA VAL A 120 -4.03 -12.14 4.65
C VAL A 120 -3.75 -10.71 5.11
N GLY A 121 -2.49 -10.28 5.15
CA GLY A 121 -2.10 -8.90 5.46
C GLY A 121 -2.70 -7.90 4.48
N ALA A 122 -2.58 -8.17 3.18
CA ALA A 122 -3.18 -7.33 2.14
C ALA A 122 -4.72 -7.31 2.24
N GLY A 123 -5.35 -8.47 2.50
CA GLY A 123 -6.79 -8.58 2.71
C GLY A 123 -7.28 -7.80 3.91
N ALA A 124 -6.58 -7.89 5.05
CA ALA A 124 -6.89 -7.11 6.25
C ALA A 124 -6.78 -5.60 5.99
N ALA A 125 -5.73 -5.16 5.29
CA ALA A 125 -5.58 -3.76 4.89
C ALA A 125 -6.71 -3.29 3.97
N ALA A 126 -7.14 -4.13 3.02
CA ALA A 126 -8.25 -3.82 2.13
C ALA A 126 -9.59 -3.67 2.88
N LEU A 127 -9.86 -4.55 3.86
CA LEU A 127 -11.06 -4.46 4.71
C LEU A 127 -11.02 -3.22 5.61
N ALA A 128 -9.84 -2.84 6.11
CA ALA A 128 -9.67 -1.65 6.93
C ALA A 128 -9.95 -0.35 6.16
N ALA A 129 -9.79 -0.36 4.84
CA ALA A 129 -10.16 0.76 3.98
C ALA A 129 -11.68 0.89 3.72
N LEU A 130 -12.50 -0.06 4.21
CA LEU A 130 -13.95 0.00 4.05
C LEU A 130 -14.57 0.98 5.06
N HIS A 131 -15.06 2.11 4.56
CA HIS A 131 -15.71 3.13 5.38
C HIS A 131 -17.13 3.43 4.87
N PRO A 132 -18.16 3.32 5.72
CA PRO A 132 -19.51 3.77 5.39
C PRO A 132 -19.60 5.29 5.40
N LEU A 133 -20.59 5.83 4.69
CA LEU A 133 -20.91 7.26 4.75
C LEU A 133 -21.66 7.62 6.06
N ASP A 134 -21.88 8.91 6.26
CA ASP A 134 -22.70 9.42 7.35
C ASP A 134 -24.14 8.90 7.24
N PHE A 135 -24.82 8.74 8.38
CA PHE A 135 -26.18 8.22 8.41
C PHE A 135 -27.15 9.13 7.64
N ASP A 136 -27.93 8.52 6.74
CA ASP A 136 -29.07 9.13 6.05
C ASP A 136 -30.37 8.37 6.41
N PRO A 137 -31.40 9.03 6.95
CA PRO A 137 -32.66 8.37 7.30
C PRO A 137 -33.43 7.84 6.07
N ASP A 138 -33.23 8.42 4.89
CA ASP A 138 -33.87 8.02 3.64
C ASP A 138 -33.05 6.93 2.91
N ALA A 139 -31.76 6.75 3.24
CA ALA A 139 -30.86 5.74 2.66
C ALA A 139 -30.09 4.96 3.74
N LYS A 140 -30.63 3.79 4.12
CA LYS A 140 -30.13 2.98 5.25
C LYS A 140 -29.00 2.00 4.89
N TRP A 141 -28.68 1.86 3.60
CA TRP A 141 -27.67 0.94 3.09
C TRP A 141 -26.50 1.72 2.50
N ASP A 142 -25.28 1.40 2.94
CA ASP A 142 -24.04 1.92 2.37
C ASP A 142 -23.22 0.78 1.77
N PHE A 143 -22.51 1.07 0.68
CA PHE A 143 -21.59 0.15 0.03
C PHE A 143 -20.22 0.80 -0.04
N ALA A 144 -19.17 0.05 0.28
CA ALA A 144 -17.79 0.52 0.19
C ALA A 144 -16.94 -0.50 -0.58
N ALA A 145 -15.89 -0.01 -1.22
CA ALA A 145 -14.84 -0.82 -1.80
C ALA A 145 -13.48 -0.32 -1.27
N GLY A 146 -12.57 -1.25 -1.04
CA GLY A 146 -11.26 -1.00 -0.47
C GLY A 146 -10.18 -1.72 -1.25
N TYR A 147 -8.96 -1.21 -1.16
CA TYR A 147 -7.76 -1.84 -1.70
C TYR A 147 -6.69 -1.87 -0.62
N GLY A 148 -5.97 -2.99 -0.53
CA GLY A 148 -4.91 -3.18 0.45
C GLY A 148 -3.69 -3.80 -0.19
N ASN A 149 -2.51 -3.38 0.28
CA ASN A 149 -1.24 -3.97 -0.09
C ASN A 149 -0.46 -4.33 1.18
N TYR A 150 0.22 -5.48 1.14
CA TYR A 150 1.15 -5.90 2.18
C TYR A 150 2.23 -6.78 1.58
N ASN A 151 3.50 -6.46 1.84
CA ASN A 151 4.68 -7.19 1.34
C ASN A 151 4.66 -7.50 -0.18
N GLY A 152 4.09 -6.60 -0.99
CA GLY A 152 3.98 -6.78 -2.45
C GLY A 152 2.71 -7.51 -2.93
N GLU A 153 1.93 -8.11 -2.04
CA GLU A 153 0.65 -8.73 -2.35
C GLU A 153 -0.50 -7.72 -2.28
N ASN A 154 -1.52 -7.87 -3.12
CA ASN A 154 -2.59 -6.88 -3.30
C ASN A 154 -3.96 -7.54 -3.14
N ALA A 155 -4.87 -6.94 -2.39
CA ALA A 155 -6.23 -7.42 -2.22
C ALA A 155 -7.25 -6.32 -2.46
N VAL A 156 -8.43 -6.71 -2.94
CA VAL A 156 -9.59 -5.84 -3.05
C VAL A 156 -10.65 -6.30 -2.07
N ALA A 157 -11.33 -5.36 -1.44
CA ALA A 157 -12.42 -5.60 -0.51
C ALA A 157 -13.70 -4.92 -0.98
N VAL A 158 -14.84 -5.54 -0.67
CA VAL A 158 -16.16 -4.94 -0.82
C VAL A 158 -16.92 -5.16 0.48
N GLY A 159 -17.61 -4.10 0.94
CA GLY A 159 -18.40 -4.11 2.16
C GLY A 159 -19.77 -3.50 1.96
N THR A 160 -20.72 -3.96 2.76
CA THR A 160 -22.07 -3.44 2.88
C THR A 160 -22.34 -3.10 4.33
N PHE A 161 -23.01 -1.97 4.56
CA PHE A 161 -23.35 -1.49 5.89
C PHE A 161 -24.83 -1.15 5.92
N TYR A 162 -25.50 -1.52 7.01
CA TYR A 162 -26.92 -1.24 7.23
C TYR A 162 -27.09 -0.48 8.54
N ARG A 163 -27.67 0.73 8.47
CA ARG A 163 -27.96 1.58 9.63
C ARG A 163 -29.47 1.79 9.77
N PRO A 164 -30.18 1.05 10.64
CA PRO A 164 -31.61 1.28 10.86
C PRO A 164 -31.91 2.65 11.49
N ASN A 165 -30.96 3.20 12.26
CA ASN A 165 -31.00 4.50 12.94
C ASN A 165 -29.55 5.06 13.07
N GLU A 166 -29.38 6.25 13.67
CA GLU A 166 -28.07 6.90 13.79
C GLU A 166 -27.11 6.23 14.77
N ASP A 167 -27.62 5.34 15.63
CA ASP A 167 -26.89 4.73 16.75
C ASP A 167 -26.48 3.27 16.52
N THR A 168 -27.08 2.60 15.54
CA THR A 168 -26.86 1.18 15.27
C THR A 168 -26.38 0.99 13.84
N MET A 169 -25.32 0.20 13.67
CA MET A 169 -24.84 -0.21 12.36
C MET A 169 -24.55 -1.71 12.36
N PHE A 170 -24.97 -2.38 11.30
CA PHE A 170 -24.53 -3.71 10.93
C PHE A 170 -23.59 -3.62 9.74
N SER A 171 -22.55 -4.42 9.72
CA SER A 171 -21.54 -4.43 8.65
C SER A 171 -21.24 -5.86 8.24
N VAL A 172 -21.06 -6.07 6.95
CA VAL A 172 -20.58 -7.32 6.35
C VAL A 172 -19.66 -6.95 5.20
N GLY A 173 -18.49 -7.57 5.14
CA GLY A 173 -17.53 -7.34 4.06
C GLY A 173 -16.68 -8.56 3.77
N GLY A 174 -16.00 -8.53 2.64
CA GLY A 174 -15.08 -9.60 2.26
C GLY A 174 -14.04 -9.15 1.26
N THR A 175 -12.97 -9.93 1.14
CA THR A 175 -11.89 -9.70 0.19
C THR A 175 -11.81 -10.77 -0.88
N PHE A 176 -11.30 -10.37 -2.04
CA PHE A 176 -11.04 -11.23 -3.18
C PHE A 176 -9.87 -10.68 -4.01
N GLY A 177 -9.33 -11.51 -4.91
CA GLY A 177 -8.34 -11.11 -5.92
C GLY A 177 -6.91 -11.60 -5.71
N ASN A 178 -6.58 -12.10 -4.51
CA ASN A 178 -5.23 -12.59 -4.14
C ASN A 178 -5.17 -14.11 -3.86
N GLY A 179 -6.28 -14.82 -4.07
CA GLY A 179 -6.40 -16.26 -3.83
C GLY A 179 -6.65 -16.67 -2.38
N GLU A 180 -6.72 -15.73 -1.43
CA GLU A 180 -7.12 -15.96 -0.03
C GLU A 180 -8.29 -15.03 0.32
N ASN A 181 -9.50 -15.56 0.24
CA ASN A 181 -10.70 -14.78 0.49
C ASN A 181 -10.95 -14.63 2.00
N MET A 182 -11.26 -13.42 2.45
CA MET A 182 -11.62 -13.13 3.83
C MET A 182 -13.07 -12.66 3.92
N ILE A 183 -13.71 -12.86 5.07
CA ILE A 183 -15.06 -12.37 5.38
C ILE A 183 -15.04 -11.74 6.78
N ASN A 184 -15.69 -10.60 6.94
CA ASN A 184 -15.97 -9.99 8.23
C ASN A 184 -17.46 -9.67 8.39
N ALA A 185 -17.90 -9.62 9.65
CA ALA A 185 -19.21 -9.13 10.02
C ALA A 185 -19.11 -8.46 11.40
N GLY A 186 -19.87 -7.40 11.62
CA GLY A 186 -19.79 -6.62 12.86
C GLY A 186 -21.04 -5.80 13.14
N VAL A 187 -21.21 -5.46 14.42
CA VAL A 187 -22.25 -4.55 14.91
C VAL A 187 -21.58 -3.39 15.63
N SER A 188 -22.02 -2.17 15.38
CA SER A 188 -21.58 -0.98 16.11
C SER A 188 -22.75 -0.30 16.77
N LEU A 189 -22.56 0.11 18.03
CA LEU A 189 -23.55 0.79 18.85
C LEU A 189 -22.95 2.08 19.40
N LYS A 190 -23.66 3.19 19.26
CA LYS A 190 -23.34 4.42 19.99
C LYS A 190 -23.98 4.35 21.38
N ILE A 191 -23.21 4.63 22.42
CA ILE A 191 -23.66 4.61 23.83
C ILE A 191 -23.28 5.95 24.47
N GLY A 192 -24.27 6.66 25.04
CA GLY A 192 -24.07 7.92 25.74
C GLY A 192 -25.39 8.67 25.95
N ALA A 193 -25.41 9.59 26.92
CA ALA A 193 -26.56 10.47 27.15
C ALA A 193 -26.61 11.55 26.05
N GLY A 194 -26.99 11.17 24.84
CA GLY A 194 -27.40 12.09 23.78
C GLY A 194 -28.77 12.64 24.12
N SER A 195 -28.82 13.67 24.96
CA SER A 195 -30.04 14.42 25.19
C SER A 195 -30.49 15.09 23.89
N SER A 196 -31.79 14.97 23.62
CA SER A 196 -32.59 15.70 22.63
C SER A 196 -32.74 15.01 21.28
N HIS A 197 -33.99 14.90 20.84
CA HIS A 197 -34.49 14.40 19.54
C HIS A 197 -33.97 15.19 18.31
N VAL A 198 -32.71 15.58 18.29
CA VAL A 198 -32.08 16.29 17.18
C VAL A 198 -31.20 15.27 16.45
N THR A 199 -31.69 14.77 15.33
CA THR A 199 -30.91 13.88 14.46
C THR A 199 -29.63 14.59 14.02
N THR A 200 -28.48 13.99 14.31
CA THR A 200 -27.17 14.58 13.97
C THR A 200 -26.79 14.40 12.50
N SER A 201 -27.64 13.72 11.72
CA SER A 201 -27.48 13.59 10.27
C SER A 201 -27.48 14.97 9.61
N ARG A 202 -26.41 15.26 8.87
CA ARG A 202 -26.32 16.47 8.03
C ARG A 202 -27.49 16.58 7.06
N THR A 203 -27.96 15.46 6.52
CA THR A 203 -29.11 15.41 5.61
C THR A 203 -30.40 15.76 6.34
N ALA A 204 -30.61 15.24 7.56
CA ALA A 204 -31.78 15.57 8.37
C ALA A 204 -31.80 17.06 8.74
N MET A 205 -30.67 17.62 9.18
CA MET A 205 -30.53 19.05 9.45
C MET A 205 -30.77 19.90 8.19
N ALA A 206 -30.23 19.50 7.04
CA ALA A 206 -30.47 20.22 5.78
C ALA A 206 -31.96 20.22 5.38
N LYS A 207 -32.68 19.12 5.61
CA LYS A 207 -34.12 19.00 5.36
C LYS A 207 -34.93 19.88 6.30
N GLU A 208 -34.52 19.98 7.56
CA GLU A 208 -35.12 20.87 8.56
C GLU A 208 -34.85 22.36 8.24
N ILE A 209 -33.62 22.73 7.87
CA ILE A 209 -33.29 24.09 7.43
C ILE A 209 -34.12 24.47 6.19
N LYS A 210 -34.30 23.54 5.25
CA LYS A 210 -35.15 23.76 4.09
C LYS A 210 -36.61 23.99 4.51
N SER A 211 -37.17 23.17 5.39
CA SER A 211 -38.55 23.36 5.85
C SER A 211 -38.72 24.67 6.63
N MET A 212 -37.73 25.08 7.43
CA MET A 212 -37.71 26.39 8.09
C MET A 212 -37.69 27.54 7.06
N ARG A 213 -36.85 27.47 6.01
CA ARG A 213 -36.84 28.47 4.93
C ARG A 213 -38.20 28.57 4.23
N ASP A 214 -38.86 27.44 3.98
CA ASP A 214 -40.20 27.43 3.37
C ASP A 214 -41.26 28.05 4.30
N ILE A 215 -41.14 27.82 5.62
CA ILE A 215 -42.01 28.45 6.62
C ILE A 215 -41.77 29.97 6.66
N VAL A 216 -40.51 30.42 6.65
CA VAL A 216 -40.16 31.85 6.61
C VAL A 216 -40.74 32.52 5.36
N ALA A 217 -40.59 31.92 4.19
CA ALA A 217 -41.16 32.45 2.95
C ALA A 217 -42.71 32.56 3.01
N LYS A 218 -43.38 31.61 3.66
CA LYS A 218 -44.83 31.69 3.88
C LYS A 218 -45.21 32.77 4.89
N GLN A 219 -44.41 32.96 5.94
CA GLN A 219 -44.62 34.05 6.91
C GLN A 219 -44.43 35.40 6.24
N ASP A 220 -43.42 35.58 5.40
CA ASP A 220 -43.20 36.82 4.64
C ASP A 220 -44.41 37.15 3.76
N ALA A 221 -44.97 36.15 3.06
CA ALA A 221 -46.19 36.34 2.27
C ALA A 221 -47.42 36.70 3.14
N GLN A 222 -47.53 36.13 4.34
CA GLN A 222 -48.58 36.49 5.29
C GLN A 222 -48.40 37.89 5.85
N ILE A 223 -47.17 38.30 6.17
CA ILE A 223 -46.82 39.66 6.61
C ILE A 223 -47.20 40.65 5.51
N GLN A 224 -46.83 40.40 4.26
CA GLN A 224 -47.23 41.26 3.13
C GLN A 224 -48.75 41.39 3.03
N LYS A 225 -49.50 40.28 3.18
CA LYS A 225 -50.96 40.31 3.15
C LYS A 225 -51.56 41.08 4.34
N LEU A 226 -51.01 40.92 5.54
CA LEU A 226 -51.43 41.68 6.73
C LEU A 226 -51.11 43.17 6.55
N THR A 227 -49.91 43.52 6.08
CA THR A 227 -49.51 44.90 5.77
C THR A 227 -50.47 45.51 4.75
N ALA A 228 -50.82 44.80 3.66
CA ALA A 228 -51.80 45.28 2.69
C ALA A 228 -53.19 45.52 3.32
N MET A 229 -53.63 44.65 4.22
CA MET A 229 -54.91 44.80 4.93
C MET A 229 -54.89 45.95 5.96
N VAL A 230 -53.77 46.13 6.68
CA VAL A 230 -53.56 47.26 7.60
C VAL A 230 -53.52 48.57 6.84
N ASN A 231 -52.81 48.65 5.72
CA ASN A 231 -52.75 49.83 4.85
C ASN A 231 -54.14 50.17 4.30
N ALA A 232 -54.94 49.16 3.93
CA ALA A 232 -56.32 49.34 3.50
C ALA A 232 -57.27 49.83 4.62
N LEU A 233 -57.02 49.47 5.88
CA LEU A 233 -57.87 49.81 7.03
C LEU A 233 -57.50 51.15 7.69
N VAL A 234 -56.21 51.46 7.77
CA VAL A 234 -55.70 52.66 8.46
C VAL A 234 -55.65 53.88 7.52
N GLY A 235 -55.84 53.69 6.21
CA GLY A 235 -55.81 54.78 5.22
C GLY A 235 -54.42 55.42 5.08
N VAL A 236 -53.41 54.82 5.70
CA VAL A 236 -52.01 55.20 5.59
C VAL A 236 -51.42 54.26 4.56
N GLN A 237 -51.21 54.78 3.34
CA GLN A 237 -50.34 54.16 2.36
C GLN A 237 -48.90 54.35 2.83
N THR A 238 -48.44 53.53 3.75
CA THR A 238 -47.00 53.34 3.97
C THR A 238 -46.68 51.90 3.64
N GLU A 239 -46.39 51.69 2.36
CA GLU A 239 -45.50 50.61 1.98
C GLU A 239 -44.14 50.95 2.59
N THR A 240 -43.80 50.37 3.74
CA THR A 240 -42.40 50.20 4.10
C THR A 240 -41.86 49.02 3.31
N ASP A 241 -41.79 49.23 1.99
CA ASP A 241 -40.91 48.48 1.13
C ASP A 241 -39.49 48.77 1.60
N THR A 242 -38.87 47.80 2.27
CA THR A 242 -37.49 47.90 2.76
C THR A 242 -36.47 47.94 1.62
N THR A 243 -36.92 48.00 0.36
CA THR A 243 -36.07 48.22 -0.80
C THR A 243 -35.97 49.68 -1.26
N THR A 244 -36.87 50.58 -0.80
CA THR A 244 -36.75 52.02 -1.03
C THR A 244 -36.19 52.72 0.21
N MET A 245 -34.96 53.21 0.08
CA MET A 245 -34.29 54.07 1.05
C MET A 245 -35.16 55.29 1.39
N PHE A 246 -35.15 55.72 2.67
CA PHE A 246 -35.92 56.82 3.26
C PHE A 246 -36.52 57.84 2.24
N PRO A 247 -37.84 58.08 2.22
CA PRO A 247 -38.50 58.89 1.19
C PRO A 247 -37.99 60.33 1.06
N ASP A 248 -37.39 60.87 2.12
CA ASP A 248 -36.82 62.22 2.21
C ASP A 248 -35.33 62.27 1.81
N VAL A 249 -34.73 61.16 1.38
CA VAL A 249 -33.37 61.09 0.84
C VAL A 249 -33.41 60.56 -0.59
N PRO A 250 -33.64 61.44 -1.59
CA PRO A 250 -33.65 61.06 -3.00
C PRO A 250 -32.31 60.46 -3.49
N GLU A 251 -32.32 59.63 -4.53
CA GLU A 251 -31.12 59.02 -5.12
C GLU A 251 -30.07 60.04 -5.58
N ASN A 252 -30.49 61.25 -5.96
CA ASN A 252 -29.62 62.34 -6.37
C ASN A 252 -29.14 63.23 -5.20
N HIS A 253 -29.48 62.87 -3.95
CA HIS A 253 -29.03 63.59 -2.77
C HIS A 253 -27.60 63.19 -2.39
N TRP A 254 -26.76 64.15 -2.02
CA TRP A 254 -25.34 63.91 -1.70
C TRP A 254 -25.13 62.87 -0.58
N ALA A 255 -26.10 62.76 0.34
CA ALA A 255 -26.04 61.83 1.48
C ALA A 255 -26.62 60.43 1.15
N TYR A 256 -27.20 60.23 -0.03
CA TYR A 256 -27.94 59.01 -0.37
C TYR A 256 -27.11 57.74 -0.17
N GLU A 257 -25.90 57.68 -0.72
CA GLU A 257 -25.04 56.50 -0.62
C GLU A 257 -24.57 56.22 0.82
N ALA A 258 -24.36 57.27 1.62
CA ALA A 258 -23.93 57.14 3.00
C ALA A 258 -25.08 56.65 3.90
N VAL A 259 -26.25 57.27 3.78
CA VAL A 259 -27.47 56.88 4.51
C VAL A 259 -27.88 55.47 4.09
N ALA A 260 -27.96 55.25 2.78
CA ALA A 260 -27.47 54.08 2.06
C ALA A 260 -26.94 52.89 2.86
N ALA A 261 -25.63 52.94 3.01
CA ALA A 261 -24.83 51.95 3.69
C ALA A 261 -25.21 51.82 5.17
N MET A 262 -25.44 52.94 5.86
CA MET A 262 -25.73 52.95 7.29
C MET A 262 -27.05 52.27 7.64
N ALA A 263 -28.08 52.39 6.81
CA ALA A 263 -29.34 51.67 7.07
C ALA A 263 -29.24 50.19 6.73
N LYS A 264 -28.54 49.84 5.64
CA LYS A 264 -28.26 48.43 5.29
C LYS A 264 -27.47 47.71 6.37
N SER A 265 -26.54 48.39 7.03
CA SER A 265 -25.78 47.85 8.16
C SER A 265 -26.54 47.94 9.49
N GLY A 266 -27.80 48.38 9.49
CA GLY A 266 -28.65 48.47 10.68
C GLY A 266 -28.26 49.55 11.69
N LEU A 267 -27.32 50.45 11.33
CA LEU A 267 -26.83 51.54 12.18
C LEU A 267 -27.87 52.65 12.32
N VAL A 268 -28.58 52.93 11.22
CA VAL A 268 -29.67 53.91 11.17
C VAL A 268 -30.97 53.22 10.76
N LYS A 269 -32.06 53.50 11.49
CA LYS A 269 -33.38 52.91 11.23
C LYS A 269 -34.43 53.94 10.78
N GLY A 270 -34.07 55.22 10.72
CA GLY A 270 -34.99 56.33 10.48
C GLY A 270 -35.96 56.56 11.62
N TYR A 271 -36.91 57.47 11.39
CA TYR A 271 -37.95 57.85 12.33
C TYR A 271 -39.20 56.97 12.17
N PRO A 272 -40.12 56.98 13.16
CA PRO A 272 -41.35 56.19 13.11
C PRO A 272 -42.25 56.48 11.90
N ASP A 273 -42.09 57.65 11.26
CA ASP A 273 -42.78 58.05 10.03
C ASP A 273 -42.07 57.57 8.75
N GLY A 274 -40.94 56.88 8.87
CA GLY A 274 -40.21 56.28 7.75
C GLY A 274 -39.19 57.20 7.07
N GLU A 275 -39.02 58.43 7.55
CA GLU A 275 -38.04 59.41 7.05
C GLU A 275 -36.69 59.31 7.78
N PHE A 276 -35.61 59.79 7.15
CA PHE A 276 -34.29 59.96 7.76
C PHE A 276 -34.15 61.29 8.52
N LYS A 277 -34.85 62.34 8.05
CA LYS A 277 -34.86 63.74 8.52
C LYS A 277 -33.48 64.37 8.59
N GLY A 278 -32.71 64.26 7.51
CA GLY A 278 -31.32 64.72 7.44
C GLY A 278 -31.11 66.23 7.65
N ASP A 279 -32.12 67.06 7.39
CA ASP A 279 -32.05 68.52 7.56
C ASP A 279 -32.32 68.98 9.01
N ARG A 280 -32.73 68.07 9.88
CA ARG A 280 -32.99 68.36 11.29
C ARG A 280 -31.70 68.21 12.10
N ASN A 281 -31.54 69.08 13.10
CA ASN A 281 -30.53 68.86 14.14
C ASN A 281 -30.76 67.54 14.88
N MET A 282 -29.79 66.64 14.76
CA MET A 282 -29.74 65.39 15.50
C MET A 282 -29.53 65.67 16.99
N THR A 283 -30.31 64.98 17.83
CA THR A 283 -30.17 65.04 19.28
C THR A 283 -28.99 64.16 19.74
N ARG A 284 -28.43 64.47 20.92
CA ARG A 284 -27.37 63.66 21.52
C ARG A 284 -27.77 62.18 21.68
N TYR A 285 -29.04 61.91 22.00
CA TYR A 285 -29.58 60.56 22.13
C TYR A 285 -29.63 59.81 20.80
N GLU A 286 -30.07 60.48 19.72
CA GLU A 286 -30.10 59.87 18.38
C GLU A 286 -28.69 59.52 17.89
N PHE A 287 -27.71 60.37 18.18
CA PHE A 287 -26.31 60.07 17.86
C PHE A 287 -25.76 58.92 18.72
N ALA A 288 -26.02 58.92 20.02
CA ALA A 288 -25.61 57.84 20.92
C ALA A 288 -26.19 56.48 20.49
N GLN A 289 -27.41 56.46 19.96
CA GLN A 289 -28.02 55.24 19.42
C GLN A 289 -27.27 54.70 18.19
N ILE A 290 -26.79 55.57 17.29
CA ILE A 290 -25.98 55.17 16.14
C ILE A 290 -24.65 54.58 16.61
N VAL A 291 -24.00 55.24 17.58
CA VAL A 291 -22.75 54.76 18.20
C VAL A 291 -22.96 53.40 18.86
N TYR A 292 -24.05 53.23 19.61
CA TYR A 292 -24.41 51.98 20.24
C TYR A 292 -24.58 50.85 19.20
N ASN A 293 -25.32 51.09 18.12
CA ASN A 293 -25.50 50.11 17.05
C ASN A 293 -24.17 49.76 16.37
N ALA A 294 -23.26 50.73 16.23
CA ALA A 294 -21.94 50.52 15.65
C ALA A 294 -21.05 49.62 16.53
N ILE A 295 -21.06 49.84 17.84
CA ILE A 295 -20.35 48.99 18.81
C ILE A 295 -20.88 47.55 18.73
N GLN A 296 -22.21 47.38 18.68
CA GLN A 296 -22.83 46.06 18.57
C GLN A 296 -22.54 45.36 17.24
N ALA A 297 -22.36 46.13 16.16
CA ALA A 297 -21.92 45.62 14.86
C ALA A 297 -20.40 45.31 14.81
N GLY A 298 -19.66 45.53 15.90
CA GLY A 298 -18.23 45.24 16.01
C GLY A 298 -17.31 46.34 15.48
N ALA A 299 -17.81 47.57 15.32
CA ALA A 299 -16.97 48.69 14.92
C ALA A 299 -16.04 49.13 16.07
N GLU A 300 -14.77 49.39 15.76
CA GLU A 300 -13.85 50.02 16.70
C GLU A 300 -14.23 51.49 16.89
N VAL A 301 -14.66 51.85 18.10
CA VAL A 301 -15.05 53.22 18.46
C VAL A 301 -13.98 53.84 19.37
N ASP A 302 -13.60 55.09 19.10
CA ASP A 302 -12.64 55.84 19.92
C ASP A 302 -13.13 55.90 21.38
N ALA A 303 -12.24 55.55 22.32
CA ALA A 303 -12.55 55.53 23.75
C ALA A 303 -13.09 56.87 24.27
N ARG A 304 -12.66 58.01 23.69
CA ARG A 304 -13.16 59.34 24.05
C ARG A 304 -14.62 59.54 23.67
N LEU A 305 -15.07 58.90 22.59
CA LEU A 305 -16.47 58.96 22.14
C LEU A 305 -17.38 58.14 23.06
N VAL A 306 -16.89 56.98 23.51
CA VAL A 306 -17.59 56.14 24.49
C VAL A 306 -17.71 56.85 25.84
N GLU A 307 -16.67 57.58 26.25
CA GLU A 307 -16.68 58.36 27.50
C GLU A 307 -17.63 59.56 27.46
N GLU A 308 -17.63 60.33 26.35
CA GLU A 308 -18.49 61.50 26.16
C GLU A 308 -19.99 61.16 26.12
N PHE A 309 -20.35 60.02 25.51
CA PHE A 309 -21.74 59.57 25.39
C PHE A 309 -22.12 58.50 26.42
N LYS A 310 -21.26 58.27 27.43
CA LYS A 310 -21.53 57.30 28.50
C LYS A 310 -22.89 57.50 29.17
N PRO A 311 -23.31 58.75 29.54
CA PRO A 311 -24.62 58.96 30.15
C PRO A 311 -25.76 58.46 29.26
N GLU A 312 -25.69 58.69 27.95
CA GLU A 312 -26.71 58.28 26.99
C GLU A 312 -26.63 56.77 26.67
N LEU A 313 -25.42 56.19 26.61
CA LEU A 313 -25.18 54.77 26.36
C LEU A 313 -25.72 53.86 27.47
N GLU A 314 -25.69 54.32 28.73
CA GLU A 314 -26.25 53.59 29.88
C GLU A 314 -27.77 53.38 29.78
N TYR A 315 -28.48 54.22 29.03
CA TYR A 315 -29.91 54.07 28.80
C TYR A 315 -30.25 53.04 27.71
N PHE A 316 -29.28 52.70 26.83
CA PHE A 316 -29.47 51.70 25.77
C PHE A 316 -29.11 50.31 26.28
N HIS A 317 -30.11 49.52 26.64
CA HIS A 317 -29.95 48.09 26.95
C HIS A 317 -30.64 47.23 25.90
N ILE A 318 -30.11 46.02 25.70
CA ILE A 318 -30.84 44.99 24.96
C ILE A 318 -31.93 44.47 25.89
N ALA A 319 -33.16 44.94 25.69
CA ALA A 319 -34.30 44.32 26.34
C ALA A 319 -34.67 43.06 25.56
N THR A 320 -34.59 41.92 26.24
CA THR A 320 -35.20 40.68 25.75
C THR A 320 -36.73 40.87 25.69
N VAL A 321 -37.28 40.93 24.48
CA VAL A 321 -38.71 41.15 24.21
C VAL A 321 -39.51 39.86 24.28
N ALA A 322 -38.88 38.73 23.99
CA ALA A 322 -39.46 37.40 24.13
C ALA A 322 -38.39 36.40 24.56
N LYS A 323 -38.76 35.46 25.42
CA LYS A 323 -37.93 34.32 25.82
C LYS A 323 -38.60 33.03 25.36
N ASP A 324 -37.82 32.04 24.94
CA ASP A 324 -38.33 30.68 24.72
C ASP A 324 -38.72 30.00 26.05
N LYS A 325 -39.23 28.77 25.96
CA LYS A 325 -39.65 27.97 27.12
C LYS A 325 -38.49 27.60 28.06
N ASP A 326 -37.26 27.76 27.59
CA ASP A 326 -36.01 27.46 28.30
C ASP A 326 -35.33 28.74 28.85
N GLY A 327 -35.95 29.91 28.64
CA GLY A 327 -35.51 31.19 29.18
C GLY A 327 -34.52 31.96 28.32
N ASN A 328 -34.18 31.48 27.12
CA ASN A 328 -33.25 32.16 26.21
C ASN A 328 -33.96 33.26 25.40
N PRO A 329 -33.29 34.40 25.16
CA PRO A 329 -33.85 35.50 24.39
C PRO A 329 -34.09 35.09 22.92
N THR A 330 -35.34 35.15 22.46
CA THR A 330 -35.73 34.86 21.06
C THR A 330 -35.94 36.12 20.22
N ILE A 331 -36.24 37.25 20.87
CA ILE A 331 -36.32 38.56 20.24
C ILE A 331 -35.66 39.57 21.15
N GLU A 332 -34.65 40.25 20.63
CA GLU A 332 -33.89 41.28 21.34
C GLU A 332 -34.14 42.63 20.68
N ARG A 333 -34.53 43.63 21.46
CA ARG A 333 -34.68 45.01 20.97
C ARG A 333 -33.90 45.93 21.89
N VAL A 334 -33.11 46.80 21.27
CA VAL A 334 -32.49 47.93 21.98
C VAL A 334 -33.62 48.83 22.47
N ARG A 335 -33.71 49.01 23.78
CA ARG A 335 -34.64 49.97 24.40
C ARG A 335 -33.82 51.07 25.06
N ALA A 336 -34.18 52.31 24.78
CA ALA A 336 -33.83 53.47 25.58
C ALA A 336 -34.92 53.65 26.64
N ASN A 337 -34.55 53.67 27.91
CA ASN A 337 -35.47 54.04 29.00
C ASN A 337 -35.25 55.50 29.41
#